data_AF-A0A0T6DNC8-F1
#
_entry.id   AF-A0A0T6DNC8-F1
#
_cell.length_a   1.000
_cell.length_b   1.000
_cell.length_c   1.000
_cell.angle_alpha   90.00
_cell.angle_beta   90.00
_cell.angle_gamma   90.00
#
_symmetry.space_group_name_H-M   'P 1'
#
loop_
_entity.id
_entity.type
_entity.pdbx_description
1 polymer ?
#
loop_
_entity_poly.entity_id
_entity_poly.type
_entity_poly.pdbx_seq_one_letter_code
_entity_poly.pdbx_strand_id
1 'polypeptide(L)'
;MNKARIAVLAILTLSVINLCFMIFSNLVGMRAFPDYSPMVMTLFNVFLITLGLLSIWQLFTGIDGHAMRGKILLLLAVEFFAVYVADIANIFPRSTEPMGQTPFAVEIFGAVLAVLLFVSASWYIKAVNVPESV
;
A
#
# COMPACT_ATOMS: atom_id res chain seq x y z
N MET A 1 -20.32 6.51 14.15
CA MET A 1 -19.37 5.96 13.14
C MET A 1 -18.77 4.66 13.67
N ASN A 2 -18.76 3.61 12.86
CA ASN A 2 -18.22 2.30 13.24
C ASN A 2 -16.70 2.39 13.45
N LYS A 3 -16.19 2.06 14.65
CA LYS A 3 -14.76 2.17 15.02
C LYS A 3 -13.85 1.40 14.04
N ALA A 4 -14.32 0.26 13.54
CA ALA A 4 -13.57 -0.55 12.56
C ALA A 4 -13.37 0.19 11.23
N ARG A 5 -14.38 0.94 10.77
CA ARG A 5 -14.30 1.73 9.54
C ARG A 5 -13.27 2.84 9.67
N ILE A 6 -13.24 3.54 10.81
CA ILE A 6 -12.27 4.62 11.07
C ILE A 6 -10.86 4.04 11.06
N ALA A 7 -10.65 2.88 11.70
CA ALA A 7 -9.35 2.22 11.72
C ALA A 7 -8.86 1.86 10.30
N VAL A 8 -9.72 1.23 9.48
CA VAL A 8 -9.38 0.88 8.09
C VAL A 8 -9.02 2.13 7.27
N LEU A 9 -9.82 3.19 7.36
CA LEU A 9 -9.57 4.44 6.63
C LEU A 9 -8.28 5.14 7.11
N ALA A 10 -8.01 5.14 8.41
CA ALA A 10 -6.80 5.71 8.97
C ALA A 10 -5.55 4.94 8.48
N ILE A 11 -5.60 3.61 8.51
CA ILE A 11 -4.51 2.75 8.03
C ILE A 11 -4.29 2.97 6.53
N LEU A 12 -5.37 2.96 5.72
CA LEU A 12 -5.26 3.22 4.28
C LEU A 12 -4.67 4.60 3.99
N THR A 13 -5.07 5.62 4.74
CA THR A 13 -4.49 6.98 4.63
C THR A 13 -2.99 6.97 4.92
N LEU A 14 -2.57 6.30 6.00
CA LEU A 14 -1.14 6.15 6.33
C LEU A 14 -0.38 5.38 5.25
N SER A 15 -0.95 4.31 4.69
CA SER A 15 -0.34 3.56 3.59
C SER A 15 -0.14 4.42 2.35
N VAL A 16 -1.14 5.24 1.99
CA VAL A 16 -1.02 6.19 0.86
C VAL A 16 0.08 7.23 1.12
N ILE A 17 0.14 7.81 2.32
CA ILE A 17 1.19 8.77 2.68
C ILE A 17 2.57 8.12 2.57
N ASN A 18 2.73 6.90 3.08
CA ASN A 18 4.00 6.16 3.00
C ASN A 18 4.39 5.84 1.56
N LEU A 19 3.42 5.48 0.72
CA LEU A 19 3.63 5.26 -0.71
C LEU A 19 4.09 6.54 -1.42
N CYS A 20 3.51 7.69 -1.10
CA CYS A 20 3.94 8.97 -1.65
C CYS A 20 5.41 9.29 -1.31
N PHE A 21 5.86 8.99 -0.09
CA PHE A 21 7.28 9.13 0.27
C PHE A 21 8.18 8.26 -0.58
N MET A 22 7.80 7.00 -0.82
CA MET A 22 8.55 6.07 -1.66
C MET A 22 8.61 6.52 -3.14
N ILE A 23 7.48 6.94 -3.70
CA ILE A 23 7.42 7.48 -5.07
C ILE A 23 8.31 8.73 -5.16
N PHE A 24 8.19 9.65 -4.20
CA PHE A 24 8.98 10.87 -4.17
C PHE A 24 10.48 10.57 -4.08
N SER A 25 10.91 9.65 -3.21
CA SER A 25 12.32 9.27 -3.10
C SER A 25 12.88 8.69 -4.40
N ASN A 26 12.07 7.96 -5.16
CA ASN A 26 12.45 7.42 -6.46
C ASN A 26 12.57 8.52 -7.53
N LEU A 27 11.62 9.46 -7.54
CA LEU A 27 11.59 10.56 -8.52
C LEU A 27 12.72 11.58 -8.32
N VAL A 28 13.09 11.87 -7.07
CA VAL A 28 14.19 12.78 -6.75
C VAL A 28 15.57 12.11 -6.80
N GLY A 29 15.64 10.84 -7.18
CA GLY A 29 16.91 10.13 -7.38
C GLY A 29 17.69 9.85 -6.10
N MET A 30 17.01 9.66 -4.97
CA MET A 30 17.67 9.36 -3.68
C MET A 30 18.33 7.97 -3.65
N ARG A 31 18.03 7.11 -4.63
CA ARG A 31 18.66 5.80 -4.87
C ARG A 31 18.96 5.65 -6.36
N ALA A 32 20.13 5.10 -6.69
CA ALA A 32 20.52 4.78 -8.06
C ALA A 32 20.10 3.34 -8.41
N PHE A 33 19.51 3.17 -9.59
CA PHE A 33 19.03 1.89 -10.14
C PHE A 33 19.66 1.63 -11.52
N PRO A 34 20.99 1.47 -11.61
CA PRO A 34 21.69 1.39 -12.89
C PRO A 34 21.39 0.11 -13.69
N ASP A 35 20.94 -0.96 -13.01
CA ASP A 35 20.61 -2.24 -13.63
C ASP A 35 19.28 -2.22 -14.40
N TYR A 36 18.48 -1.15 -14.26
CA TYR A 36 17.16 -1.03 -14.88
C TYR A 36 17.16 0.04 -15.96
N SER A 37 16.53 -0.30 -17.10
CA SER A 37 16.29 0.69 -18.14
C SER A 37 15.31 1.78 -17.64
N PRO A 38 15.39 3.00 -18.18
CA PRO A 38 14.44 4.07 -17.85
C PRO A 38 12.98 3.66 -18.04
N MET A 39 12.71 2.79 -19.02
CA MET A 39 11.36 2.26 -19.30
C MET A 39 10.83 1.41 -18.15
N VAL A 40 11.64 0.51 -17.58
CA VAL A 40 11.21 -0.37 -16.48
C VAL A 40 10.91 0.44 -15.22
N MET A 41 11.76 1.42 -14.90
CA MET A 41 11.52 2.33 -13.77
C MET A 41 10.30 3.21 -13.98
N THR A 42 10.04 3.66 -15.21
CA THR A 42 8.84 4.42 -15.54
C THR A 42 7.58 3.57 -15.33
N LEU A 43 7.56 2.33 -15.84
CA LEU A 43 6.43 1.43 -15.67
C LEU A 43 6.17 1.11 -14.19
N PHE A 44 7.23 0.89 -13.41
CA PHE A 44 7.11 0.68 -11.98
C PHE A 44 6.50 1.91 -11.28
N ASN A 45 7.00 3.11 -11.57
CA ASN A 45 6.44 4.34 -10.99
C ASN A 45 4.98 4.56 -11.42
N VAL A 46 4.61 4.26 -12.67
CA VAL A 46 3.22 4.30 -13.13
C VAL A 46 2.37 3.34 -12.31
N PHE A 47 2.83 2.11 -12.11
CA PHE A 47 2.14 1.13 -11.26
C PHE A 47 1.94 1.65 -9.83
N LEU A 48 2.99 2.22 -9.19
CA LEU A 48 2.88 2.81 -7.86
C LEU A 48 1.88 3.98 -7.82
N ILE A 49 1.90 4.86 -8.82
CA ILE A 49 0.96 5.97 -8.92
C ILE A 49 -0.47 5.44 -9.07
N THR A 50 -0.70 4.44 -9.92
CA THR A 50 -2.01 3.80 -10.07
C THR A 50 -2.49 3.19 -8.76
N LEU A 51 -1.63 2.47 -8.03
CA LEU A 51 -1.92 1.92 -6.71
C LEU A 51 -2.34 3.01 -5.72
N GLY A 52 -1.61 4.13 -5.71
CA GLY A 52 -1.92 5.29 -4.89
C GLY A 52 -3.27 5.93 -5.25
N LEU A 53 -3.56 6.10 -6.54
CA LEU A 53 -4.83 6.67 -7.02
C LEU A 53 -6.02 5.78 -6.69
N LEU A 54 -5.91 4.46 -6.88
CA LEU A 54 -6.96 3.51 -6.51
C LEU A 54 -7.22 3.53 -4.99
N SER A 55 -6.16 3.65 -4.20
CA SER A 55 -6.25 3.76 -2.74
C SER A 55 -6.96 5.05 -2.31
N ILE A 56 -6.61 6.19 -2.93
CA ILE A 56 -7.27 7.48 -2.69
C ILE A 56 -8.73 7.44 -3.12
N TRP A 57 -9.03 6.86 -4.28
CA TRP A 57 -10.40 6.67 -4.75
C TRP A 57 -11.25 5.89 -3.74
N GLN A 58 -10.66 4.86 -3.12
CA GLN A 58 -11.31 4.09 -2.06
C GLN A 58 -11.57 4.91 -0.78
N LEU A 59 -10.72 5.89 -0.45
CA LEU A 59 -10.96 6.83 0.66
C LEU A 59 -12.18 7.73 0.38
N PHE A 60 -12.29 8.29 -0.82
CA PHE A 60 -13.37 9.21 -1.18
C PHE A 60 -14.73 8.55 -1.40
N THR A 61 -14.74 7.37 -2.01
CA THR A 61 -16.00 6.65 -2.26
C THR A 61 -16.63 6.09 -0.98
N GLY A 62 -15.86 6.03 0.12
CA GLY A 62 -16.28 5.44 1.39
C GLY A 62 -16.26 3.91 1.34
N ILE A 63 -16.53 3.24 2.46
CA ILE A 63 -16.50 1.77 2.54
C ILE A 63 -17.93 1.17 2.61
N ASP A 64 -18.97 1.99 2.62
CA ASP A 64 -20.31 1.57 3.06
C ASP A 64 -20.94 0.43 2.23
N GLY A 65 -21.38 -0.62 2.93
CA GLY A 65 -22.38 -1.60 2.49
C GLY A 65 -22.02 -2.57 1.38
N HIS A 66 -20.88 -2.40 0.70
CA HIS A 66 -20.54 -3.21 -0.46
C HIS A 66 -19.40 -4.20 -0.17
N ALA A 67 -19.73 -5.50 -0.12
CA ALA A 67 -18.75 -6.58 0.03
C ALA A 67 -17.60 -6.51 -1.00
N MET A 68 -17.86 -5.98 -2.20
CA MET A 68 -16.83 -5.75 -3.23
C MET A 68 -15.76 -4.76 -2.80
N ARG A 69 -16.10 -3.74 -2.00
CA ARG A 69 -15.14 -2.74 -1.51
C ARG A 69 -14.16 -3.32 -0.51
N GLY A 70 -14.62 -4.22 0.35
CA GLY A 70 -13.73 -4.97 1.24
C GLY A 70 -12.74 -5.85 0.47
N LYS A 71 -13.19 -6.48 -0.63
CA LYS A 71 -12.29 -7.27 -1.50
C LYS A 71 -11.23 -6.41 -2.18
N ILE A 72 -11.60 -5.22 -2.66
CA ILE A 72 -10.64 -4.25 -3.23
C ILE A 72 -9.60 -3.85 -2.18
N LEU A 73 -10.02 -3.58 -0.94
CA LEU A 73 -9.09 -3.26 0.15
C LEU A 73 -8.10 -4.39 0.45
N LEU A 74 -8.54 -5.65 0.40
CA LEU A 74 -7.63 -6.80 0.55
C LEU A 74 -6.62 -6.88 -0.60
N LEU A 75 -7.07 -6.65 -1.84
CA LEU A 75 -6.20 -6.64 -3.00
C LEU A 75 -5.14 -5.53 -2.89
N LEU A 76 -5.56 -4.31 -2.52
CA LEU A 76 -4.64 -3.19 -2.26
C LEU A 76 -3.62 -3.55 -1.17
N ALA A 77 -4.07 -4.16 -0.05
CA ALA A 77 -3.19 -4.57 1.03
C ALA A 77 -2.12 -5.58 0.58
N VAL A 78 -2.51 -6.55 -0.27
CA VAL A 78 -1.57 -7.53 -0.83
C VAL A 78 -0.58 -6.85 -1.78
N GLU A 79 -1.03 -5.94 -2.64
CA GLU A 79 -0.16 -5.19 -3.55
C GLU A 79 0.83 -4.31 -2.78
N PHE A 80 0.38 -3.57 -1.75
CA PHE A 80 1.26 -2.81 -0.86
C PHE A 80 2.33 -3.72 -0.24
N PHE A 81 1.92 -4.85 0.33
CA PHE A 81 2.85 -5.79 0.96
C PHE A 81 3.87 -6.33 -0.05
N ALA A 82 3.41 -6.72 -1.24
CA ALA A 82 4.28 -7.24 -2.29
C ALA A 82 5.32 -6.21 -2.72
N VAL A 83 4.94 -4.94 -2.87
CA VAL A 83 5.87 -3.86 -3.23
C VAL A 83 6.95 -3.68 -2.17
N TYR A 84 6.56 -3.48 -0.91
CA TYR A 84 7.51 -3.22 0.16
C TYR A 84 8.42 -4.42 0.44
N VAL A 85 7.89 -5.64 0.40
CA VAL A 85 8.71 -6.84 0.61
C VAL A 85 9.63 -7.12 -0.58
N ALA A 86 9.18 -6.85 -1.82
CA ALA A 86 10.04 -7.01 -3.00
C ALA A 86 11.23 -6.03 -2.98
N ASP A 87 11.05 -4.80 -2.49
CA ASP A 87 12.13 -3.83 -2.34
C ASP A 87 13.09 -4.24 -1.21
N ILE A 88 12.56 -4.56 -0.01
CA ILE A 88 13.35 -5.05 1.14
C ILE A 88 14.17 -6.31 0.78
N ALA A 89 13.57 -7.24 0.05
CA ALA A 89 14.21 -8.49 -0.36
C ALA A 89 15.21 -8.30 -1.52
N ASN A 90 15.41 -7.07 -2.00
CA ASN A 90 16.19 -6.76 -3.21
C ASN A 90 15.76 -7.61 -4.41
N ILE A 91 14.46 -7.97 -4.49
CA ILE A 91 13.91 -8.64 -5.65
C ILE A 91 13.75 -7.60 -6.75
N PHE A 92 13.09 -6.48 -6.42
CA PHE A 92 12.81 -5.36 -7.32
C PHE A 92 12.24 -4.15 -6.57
N PRO A 93 12.74 -2.91 -6.82
CA PRO A 93 13.92 -2.57 -7.61
C PRO A 93 15.23 -2.86 -6.84
N ARG A 94 16.30 -3.19 -7.56
CA ARG A 94 17.64 -3.44 -6.97
C ARG A 94 18.52 -2.21 -7.10
N SER A 95 18.93 -1.65 -5.96
CA SER A 95 19.93 -0.58 -5.93
C SER A 95 21.33 -1.14 -5.83
N THR A 96 22.30 -0.49 -6.46
CA THR A 96 23.73 -0.83 -6.32
C THR A 96 24.31 -0.42 -4.97
N GLU A 97 23.69 0.55 -4.30
CA GLU A 97 24.11 0.97 -2.98
C GLU A 97 23.26 0.32 -1.89
N PRO A 98 23.87 -0.06 -0.75
CA PRO A 98 23.13 -0.52 0.40
C PRO A 98 22.05 0.49 0.79
N MET A 99 20.86 -0.02 1.05
CA MET A 99 19.73 0.80 1.41
C MET A 99 20.03 1.63 2.67
N GLY A 100 19.88 2.96 2.56
CA GLY A 100 20.03 3.84 3.71
C GLY A 100 18.99 3.56 4.80
N GLN A 101 19.27 4.01 6.03
CA GLN A 101 18.38 3.78 7.18
C GLN A 101 16.98 4.39 6.98
N THR A 102 16.89 5.60 6.39
CA THR A 102 15.62 6.30 6.21
C THR A 102 14.71 5.59 5.21
N PRO A 103 15.15 5.27 3.97
CA PRO A 103 14.32 4.49 3.05
C PRO A 103 13.92 3.12 3.64
N PHE A 104 14.82 2.48 4.40
CA PHE A 104 14.55 1.15 4.97
C PHE A 104 13.43 1.19 6.02
N ALA A 105 13.43 2.24 6.85
CA ALA A 105 12.34 2.48 7.80
C ALA A 105 11.00 2.71 7.10
N VAL A 106 10.99 3.47 5.99
CA VAL A 106 9.78 3.71 5.17
C VAL A 106 9.24 2.39 4.61
N GLU A 107 10.09 1.49 4.13
CA GLU A 107 9.65 0.21 3.58
C GLU A 107 9.13 -0.74 4.65
N ILE A 108 9.82 -0.88 5.79
CA ILE A 108 9.32 -1.68 6.92
C ILE A 108 7.97 -1.14 7.39
N PHE A 109 7.88 0.18 7.58
CA PHE A 109 6.64 0.81 8.02
C PHE A 109 5.50 0.55 7.03
N GLY A 110 5.78 0.64 5.72
CA GLY A 110 4.86 0.31 4.66
C GLY A 110 4.39 -1.16 4.70
N ALA A 111 5.32 -2.11 4.87
CA ALA A 111 4.99 -3.53 4.99
C ALA A 111 4.10 -3.82 6.21
N VAL A 112 4.40 -3.20 7.36
CA VAL A 112 3.59 -3.34 8.58
C VAL A 112 2.19 -2.76 8.36
N LEU A 113 2.08 -1.57 7.76
CA LEU A 113 0.80 -0.95 7.43
C LEU A 113 -0.02 -1.82 6.47
N ALA A 114 0.62 -2.48 5.50
CA ALA A 114 -0.05 -3.39 4.58
C ALA A 114 -0.67 -4.61 5.31
N VAL A 115 0.07 -5.19 6.27
CA VAL A 115 -0.46 -6.28 7.11
C VAL A 115 -1.62 -5.79 7.97
N LEU A 116 -1.50 -4.62 8.60
CA LEU A 116 -2.58 -4.04 9.40
C LEU A 116 -3.82 -3.73 8.54
N LEU A 117 -3.63 -3.27 7.31
CA LEU A 117 -4.71 -3.02 6.36
C LEU A 117 -5.41 -4.33 5.99
N PHE A 118 -4.65 -5.40 5.73
CA PHE A 118 -5.21 -6.71 5.41
C PHE A 118 -6.06 -7.27 6.55
N VAL A 119 -5.54 -7.22 7.78
CA VAL A 119 -6.25 -7.71 8.98
C VAL A 119 -7.51 -6.90 9.23
N SER A 120 -7.40 -5.57 9.22
CA SER A 120 -8.54 -4.67 9.46
C SER A 120 -9.61 -4.77 8.36
N ALA A 121 -9.23 -4.89 7.09
CA ALA A 121 -10.15 -5.12 5.98
C ALA A 121 -10.84 -6.50 6.09
N SER A 122 -10.11 -7.54 6.48
CA SER A 122 -10.68 -8.87 6.71
C SER A 122 -11.74 -8.87 7.81
N TRP A 123 -11.46 -8.19 8.92
CA TRP A 123 -12.43 -8.03 10.01
C TRP A 123 -13.64 -7.20 9.58
N TYR A 124 -13.42 -6.13 8.82
CA TYR A 124 -14.49 -5.31 8.26
C TYR A 124 -15.43 -6.14 7.36
N ILE A 125 -14.88 -6.93 6.43
CA ILE A 125 -15.67 -7.81 5.56
C ILE A 125 -16.49 -8.80 6.37
N LYS A 126 -15.89 -9.44 7.38
CA LYS A 126 -16.62 -10.36 8.26
C LYS A 126 -17.78 -9.63 8.94
N ALA A 127 -17.54 -8.47 9.54
CA ALA A 127 -18.56 -7.70 10.24
C ALA A 127 -19.72 -7.24 9.33
N VAL A 128 -19.46 -6.96 8.05
CA VAL A 128 -20.49 -6.59 7.07
C VAL A 128 -21.28 -7.80 6.56
N ASN A 129 -20.67 -9.00 6.54
CA ASN A 129 -21.29 -10.23 6.04
C ASN A 129 -22.03 -11.04 7.12
N VAL A 130 -21.94 -10.68 8.41
CA VAL A 130 -22.78 -11.32 9.44
C VAL A 130 -24.22 -10.81 9.24
N PRO A 131 -25.20 -11.68 8.92
CA PRO A 131 -26.59 -11.28 8.91
C PRO A 131 -26.99 -10.89 10.34
N GLU A 132 -27.70 -9.78 10.52
CA GLU A 132 -28.45 -9.53 11.75
C GLU A 132 -29.43 -10.71 11.94
N SER A 133 -29.01 -11.68 12.74
CA SER A 133 -29.88 -12.71 13.28
C SER A 133 -29.72 -12.64 14.79
N VAL A 134 -30.59 -11.84 15.41
CA VAL A 134 -31.51 -12.14 16.53
C VAL A 134 -32.16 -10.84 16.95
#